data_AF-A0A226EAJ9-F1
#
_entry.id   AF-A0A226EAJ9-F1
#
_cell.length_a   1.000
_cell.length_b   1.000
_cell.length_c   1.000
_cell.angle_alpha   90.00
_cell.angle_beta   90.00
_cell.angle_gamma   90.00
#
_symmetry.space_group_name_H-M   'P 1'
#
loop_
_entity.id
_entity.type
_entity.pdbx_description
1 polymer ?
#
loop_
_entity_poly.entity_id
_entity_poly.type
_entity_poly.pdbx_seq_one_letter_code
_entity_poly.pdbx_strand_id
1 'polypeptide(L)'
;MKGNSIVHKYYIVFVSLSMMGIILMPIACFMFGLLRPCMPPTLTSVIYLKCKSWDDHVSTGIFFTTCGAILLYYLSLSVVATAAFGITIVLDYPTEVKLILVELMKSNLRGARKEDFPWLDSYRILQILTDLHNSVFRHPIMSILVGSVTACESFALYTLITSSTVVSYSVLVLFAAVGVELFVVTVGPFKIMANPFVQSVELLHSFESMKGSKLTKRLVMSFPPSKLTLGDGGFFDKATSLVICRPTCLLLFC
;
A
#
# COMPACT_ATOMS: atom_id res chain seq x y z
N MET A 1 2.89 13.07 23.89
CA MET A 1 3.93 13.11 22.83
C MET A 1 4.55 11.75 22.46
N LYS A 2 4.35 10.64 23.20
CA LYS A 2 4.95 9.33 22.83
C LYS A 2 4.34 8.66 21.57
N GLY A 3 3.08 8.90 21.23
CA GLY A 3 2.41 8.27 20.09
C GLY A 3 2.89 8.76 18.72
N ASN A 4 3.19 10.05 18.59
CA ASN A 4 3.53 10.69 17.32
C ASN A 4 4.89 10.20 16.75
N SER A 5 5.85 9.93 17.64
CA SER A 5 7.14 9.35 17.24
C SER A 5 6.98 7.96 16.63
N ILE A 6 5.96 7.19 17.05
CA ILE A 6 5.76 5.82 16.55
C ILE A 6 5.21 5.86 15.13
N VAL A 7 4.15 6.65 14.89
CA VAL A 7 3.52 6.77 13.57
C VAL A 7 4.51 7.31 12.54
N HIS A 8 5.19 8.41 12.88
CA HIS A 8 6.15 9.03 11.98
C HIS A 8 7.33 8.09 11.66
N LYS A 9 7.80 7.31 12.64
CA LYS A 9 8.81 6.27 12.39
C LYS A 9 8.30 5.18 11.45
N TYR A 10 7.07 4.70 11.63
CA TYR A 10 6.49 3.70 10.71
C TYR A 10 6.38 4.24 9.29
N TYR A 11 5.96 5.50 9.11
CA TYR A 11 5.90 6.13 7.79
C TYR A 11 7.27 6.27 7.15
N ILE A 12 8.28 6.76 7.88
CA ILE A 12 9.66 6.85 7.38
C ILE A 12 10.17 5.47 6.96
N VAL A 13 9.92 4.45 7.77
CA VAL A 13 10.32 3.07 7.45
C VAL A 13 9.59 2.57 6.20
N PHE A 14 8.29 2.83 6.07
CA PHE A 14 7.51 2.43 4.90
C PHE A 14 7.98 3.11 3.61
N VAL A 15 8.21 4.42 3.64
CA VAL A 15 8.75 5.18 2.50
C VAL A 15 10.15 4.69 2.15
N SER A 16 11.00 4.45 3.15
CA SER A 16 12.34 3.91 2.94
C SER A 16 12.30 2.53 2.28
N LEU A 17 11.43 1.62 2.74
CA LEU A 17 11.26 0.30 2.13
C LEU A 17 10.75 0.41 0.69
N SER A 18 9.79 1.31 0.42
CA SER A 18 9.26 1.54 -0.92
C SER A 18 10.33 2.09 -1.87
N MET A 19 11.18 3.01 -1.39
CA MET A 19 12.31 3.54 -2.17
C MET A 19 13.36 2.47 -2.48
N MET A 20 13.65 1.59 -1.53
CA MET A 20 14.53 0.44 -1.78
C MET A 20 13.96 -0.47 -2.85
N GLY A 21 12.65 -0.71 -2.86
CA GLY A 21 11.99 -1.50 -3.90
C GLY A 21 12.08 -0.85 -5.29
N ILE A 22 11.84 0.47 -5.39
CA ILE A 22 11.99 1.24 -6.65
C ILE A 22 13.39 1.05 -7.27
N ILE A 23 14.44 0.89 -6.45
CA ILE A 23 15.81 0.68 -6.92
C ILE A 23 16.08 -0.80 -7.21
N LEU A 24 15.69 -1.69 -6.29
CA LEU A 24 16.05 -3.12 -6.34
C LEU A 24 15.32 -3.85 -7.47
N MET A 25 14.03 -3.58 -7.68
CA MET A 25 13.21 -4.26 -8.69
C MET A 25 13.76 -4.08 -10.11
N PRO A 26 14.03 -2.85 -10.60
CA PRO A 26 14.57 -2.65 -11.94
C PRO A 26 15.94 -3.30 -12.13
N ILE A 27 16.82 -3.25 -11.10
CA ILE A 27 18.12 -3.93 -11.14
C ILE A 27 17.93 -5.43 -11.27
N ALA A 28 17.02 -6.03 -10.50
CA ALA A 28 16.73 -7.45 -10.58
C ALA A 28 16.17 -7.84 -11.96
N CYS A 29 15.25 -7.05 -12.52
CA CYS A 29 14.73 -7.22 -13.87
C CYS A 29 15.82 -7.08 -14.95
N PHE A 30 16.75 -6.14 -14.81
CA PHE A 30 17.88 -5.96 -15.71
C PHE A 30 18.81 -7.18 -15.70
N MET A 31 19.21 -7.63 -14.50
CA MET A 31 20.04 -8.82 -14.34
C MET A 31 19.33 -10.06 -14.88
N PHE A 32 18.02 -10.16 -14.68
CA PHE A 32 17.22 -11.25 -15.25
C PHE A 32 17.20 -11.23 -16.78
N GLY A 33 17.02 -10.06 -17.40
CA GLY A 33 17.06 -9.90 -18.85
C GLY A 33 18.43 -10.26 -19.47
N LEU A 34 19.52 -9.98 -18.77
CA LEU A 34 20.87 -10.35 -19.20
C LEU A 34 21.16 -11.84 -19.04
N LEU A 35 20.77 -12.43 -17.91
CA LEU A 35 21.08 -13.83 -17.59
C LEU A 35 20.17 -14.82 -18.31
N ARG A 36 18.90 -14.47 -18.52
CA ARG A 36 17.84 -15.38 -19.00
C ARG A 36 16.88 -14.71 -19.99
N PRO A 37 17.35 -14.28 -21.18
CA PRO A 37 16.51 -13.55 -22.14
C PRO A 37 15.33 -14.36 -22.72
N CYS A 38 15.41 -15.70 -22.67
CA CYS A 38 14.38 -16.62 -23.16
C CYS A 38 13.23 -16.88 -22.18
N MET A 39 13.35 -16.46 -20.92
CA MET A 39 12.36 -16.79 -19.90
C MET A 39 11.34 -15.64 -19.77
N PRO A 40 10.02 -15.92 -19.77
CA PRO A 40 9.02 -14.88 -19.52
C PRO A 40 9.25 -14.27 -18.12
N PRO A 41 8.99 -12.97 -17.89
CA PRO A 41 8.10 -12.06 -18.64
C PRO A 41 8.79 -11.11 -19.64
N THR A 42 10.01 -11.41 -20.08
CA THR A 42 10.77 -10.48 -20.94
C THR A 42 10.07 -10.28 -22.29
N LEU A 43 9.86 -9.03 -22.72
CA LEU A 43 9.29 -8.70 -24.05
C LEU A 43 10.11 -9.31 -25.19
N THR A 44 11.40 -9.58 -24.94
CA THR A 44 12.29 -10.26 -25.86
C THR A 44 11.81 -11.67 -26.21
N SER A 45 11.14 -12.39 -25.31
CA SER A 45 10.58 -13.72 -25.60
C SER A 45 9.49 -13.70 -26.68
N VAL A 46 8.73 -12.61 -26.78
CA VAL A 46 7.68 -12.44 -27.81
C VAL A 46 8.29 -12.07 -29.16
N ILE A 47 9.39 -11.30 -29.14
CA ILE A 47 10.05 -10.83 -30.37
C ILE A 47 10.98 -11.91 -30.93
N TYR A 48 11.57 -12.76 -30.09
CA TYR A 48 12.50 -13.82 -30.48
C TYR A 48 11.87 -15.23 -30.38
N LEU A 49 11.19 -15.63 -31.45
CA LEU A 49 10.60 -16.97 -31.66
C LEU A 49 11.63 -18.12 -31.78
N LYS A 50 12.91 -17.93 -31.44
CA LYS A 50 14.01 -18.90 -31.64
C LYS A 50 14.55 -19.54 -30.36
N CYS A 51 13.94 -19.34 -29.20
CA CYS A 51 14.34 -20.07 -27.99
C CYS A 51 13.78 -21.50 -28.05
N LYS A 52 14.66 -22.51 -28.15
CA LYS A 52 14.27 -23.94 -28.18
C LYS A 52 14.18 -24.53 -26.77
N SER A 53 14.99 -24.04 -25.84
CA SER A 53 14.93 -24.32 -24.40
C SER A 53 15.13 -23.05 -23.56
N TRP A 54 14.74 -23.07 -22.28
CA TRP A 54 14.93 -21.96 -21.35
C TRP A 54 16.40 -21.76 -20.93
N ASP A 55 17.21 -22.81 -21.07
CA ASP A 55 18.64 -22.78 -20.76
C ASP A 55 19.51 -22.44 -21.97
N ASP A 56 18.91 -22.31 -23.15
CA ASP A 56 19.67 -22.04 -24.36
C ASP A 56 20.30 -20.65 -24.27
N HIS A 57 21.63 -20.62 -24.28
CA HIS A 57 22.39 -19.40 -24.52
C HIS A 57 22.16 -19.01 -25.97
N VAL A 58 21.23 -18.07 -26.16
CA VAL A 58 20.90 -17.60 -27.50
C VAL A 58 22.14 -16.95 -28.09
N SER A 59 22.61 -17.47 -29.22
CA SER A 59 23.64 -16.84 -30.06
C SER A 59 23.11 -15.57 -30.75
N THR A 60 22.08 -14.93 -30.20
CA THR A 60 21.66 -13.59 -30.58
C THR A 60 22.80 -12.65 -30.23
N GLY A 61 23.12 -11.74 -31.15
CA GLY A 61 24.16 -10.75 -30.93
C GLY A 61 23.93 -10.05 -29.58
N ILE A 62 25.01 -9.92 -28.80
CA ILE A 62 25.06 -9.27 -27.47
C ILE A 62 24.27 -7.95 -27.47
N PHE A 63 24.29 -7.23 -28.59
CA PHE A 63 23.53 -6.02 -28.82
C PHE A 63 22.02 -6.14 -28.53
N PHE A 64 21.35 -7.19 -29.02
CA PHE A 64 19.91 -7.36 -28.83
C PHE A 64 19.56 -7.76 -27.40
N THR A 65 20.38 -8.61 -26.77
CA THR A 65 20.20 -8.98 -25.36
C THR A 65 20.33 -7.77 -24.44
N THR A 66 21.37 -6.96 -24.66
CA THR A 66 21.60 -5.73 -23.88
C THR A 66 20.49 -4.72 -24.11
N CYS A 67 20.06 -4.52 -25.37
CA CYS A 67 18.95 -3.61 -25.67
C CYS A 67 17.64 -4.05 -25.00
N GLY A 68 17.31 -5.34 -25.05
CA GLY A 68 16.15 -5.91 -24.36
C GLY A 68 16.20 -5.75 -22.85
N ALA A 69 17.35 -6.01 -22.23
CA ALA A 69 17.55 -5.82 -20.79
C ALA A 69 17.41 -4.35 -20.37
N ILE A 70 17.95 -3.41 -21.16
CA ILE A 70 17.80 -1.96 -20.92
C ILE A 70 16.32 -1.55 -21.02
N LEU A 71 15.61 -1.99 -22.06
CA LEU A 71 14.18 -1.71 -22.20
C LEU A 71 13.37 -2.26 -21.02
N LEU A 72 13.67 -3.48 -20.58
CA LEU A 72 13.03 -4.10 -19.43
C LEU A 72 13.30 -3.34 -18.13
N TYR A 73 14.53 -2.85 -17.93
CA TYR A 73 14.88 -1.98 -16.81
C TYR A 73 14.02 -0.71 -16.79
N TYR A 74 13.93 0.00 -17.93
CA TYR A 74 13.15 1.25 -18.02
C TYR A 74 11.65 1.02 -17.80
N LEU A 75 11.09 -0.04 -18.40
CA LEU A 75 9.68 -0.40 -18.21
C LEU A 75 9.41 -0.79 -16.76
N SER A 76 10.25 -1.63 -16.17
CA SER A 76 10.12 -2.03 -14.76
C SER A 76 10.21 -0.81 -13.84
N LEU A 77 11.18 0.09 -14.08
CA LEU A 77 11.32 1.31 -13.29
C LEU A 77 10.09 2.21 -13.41
N SER A 78 9.57 2.41 -14.63
CA SER A 78 8.38 3.23 -14.87
C SER A 78 7.14 2.65 -14.16
N VAL A 79 6.91 1.34 -14.29
CA VAL A 79 5.76 0.66 -13.65
C VAL A 79 5.88 0.71 -12.12
N VAL A 80 7.04 0.37 -11.56
CA VAL A 80 7.23 0.36 -10.10
C VAL A 80 7.15 1.79 -9.53
N ALA A 81 7.77 2.77 -10.18
CA ALA A 81 7.72 4.16 -9.74
C ALA A 81 6.29 4.74 -9.80
N THR A 82 5.55 4.48 -10.87
CA THR A 82 4.16 4.96 -11.00
C THR A 82 3.23 4.31 -9.98
N ALA A 83 3.37 3.00 -9.75
CA ALA A 83 2.62 2.29 -8.73
C ALA A 83 2.93 2.81 -7.32
N ALA A 84 4.22 2.89 -6.96
CA ALA A 84 4.66 3.39 -5.65
C ALA A 84 4.22 4.83 -5.40
N PHE A 85 4.35 5.70 -6.41
CA PHE A 85 3.89 7.09 -6.34
C PHE A 85 2.37 7.18 -6.18
N GLY A 86 1.62 6.41 -6.96
CA GLY A 86 0.16 6.34 -6.86
C GLY A 86 -0.29 5.90 -5.48
N ILE A 87 0.30 4.83 -4.94
CA ILE A 87 -0.01 4.33 -3.59
C ILE A 87 0.34 5.38 -2.53
N THR A 88 1.55 5.94 -2.56
CA THR A 88 2.00 6.91 -1.55
C THR A 88 1.13 8.16 -1.53
N ILE A 89 0.80 8.73 -2.70
CA ILE A 89 0.00 9.96 -2.76
C ILE A 89 -1.47 9.70 -2.47
N VAL A 90 -2.04 8.61 -2.99
CA VAL A 90 -3.48 8.39 -2.89
C VAL A 90 -3.84 7.83 -1.51
N LEU A 91 -3.03 6.92 -0.95
CA LEU A 91 -3.31 6.24 0.32
C LEU A 91 -2.63 6.92 1.51
N ASP A 92 -1.33 7.18 1.44
CA ASP A 92 -0.58 7.61 2.63
C ASP A 92 -0.76 9.10 2.93
N TYR A 93 -0.66 9.96 1.92
CA TYR A 93 -0.72 11.41 2.13
C TYR A 93 -2.00 11.86 2.88
N PRO A 94 -3.22 11.45 2.47
CA PRO A 94 -4.42 11.85 3.21
C PRO A 94 -4.46 11.25 4.62
N THR A 95 -3.83 10.10 4.83
CA THR A 95 -3.80 9.44 6.14
C THR A 95 -2.92 10.22 7.11
N GLU A 96 -1.75 10.67 6.67
CA GLU A 96 -0.86 11.54 7.44
C GLU A 96 -1.54 12.86 7.79
N VAL A 97 -2.20 13.52 6.82
CA VAL A 97 -2.92 14.78 7.05
C VAL A 97 -4.04 14.59 8.08
N LYS A 98 -4.82 13.52 7.99
CA LYS A 98 -5.86 13.19 8.98
C LYS A 98 -5.28 12.99 10.38
N LEU A 99 -4.15 12.30 10.48
CA LEU A 99 -3.52 11.98 11.76
C LEU A 99 -2.94 13.23 12.43
N ILE A 100 -2.23 14.07 11.68
CA ILE A 100 -1.71 15.36 12.17
C ILE A 100 -2.87 16.23 12.68
N LEU A 101 -3.96 16.31 11.92
CA LEU A 101 -5.13 17.11 12.30
C LEU A 101 -5.78 16.59 13.59
N VAL A 102 -5.96 15.28 13.72
CA VAL A 102 -6.47 14.64 14.96
C VAL A 102 -5.56 14.93 16.16
N GLU A 103 -4.24 14.91 15.98
CA GLU A 103 -3.30 15.22 17.06
C GLU A 103 -3.32 16.70 17.47
N LEU A 104 -3.38 17.61 16.51
CA LEU A 104 -3.56 19.04 16.77
C LEU A 104 -4.83 19.29 17.59
N MET A 105 -5.93 18.63 17.23
CA MET A 105 -7.17 18.68 17.99
C MET A 105 -7.01 18.15 19.41
N LYS A 106 -6.34 17.01 19.60
CA LYS A 106 -6.08 16.41 20.93
C LYS A 106 -5.18 17.31 21.79
N SER A 107 -4.21 17.98 21.18
CA SER A 107 -3.34 18.95 21.86
C SER A 107 -4.12 20.18 22.32
N ASN A 108 -4.91 20.77 21.42
CA ASN A 108 -5.75 21.92 21.73
C ASN A 108 -6.78 21.61 22.81
N LEU A 109 -7.36 20.41 22.80
CA LEU A 109 -8.31 19.98 23.84
C LEU A 109 -7.69 19.93 25.24
N ARG A 110 -6.40 19.61 25.34
CA ARG A 110 -5.68 19.57 26.63
C ARG A 110 -5.29 20.96 27.14
N GLY A 111 -5.12 21.93 26.23
CA GLY A 111 -4.68 23.29 26.54
C GLY A 111 -5.78 24.36 26.57
N ALA A 112 -6.94 24.10 25.97
CA ALA A 112 -7.96 25.12 25.76
C ALA A 112 -8.67 25.55 27.05
N ARG A 113 -8.53 26.84 27.38
CA ARG A 113 -9.40 27.57 28.30
C ARG A 113 -10.72 27.86 27.57
N LYS A 114 -11.85 27.76 28.29
CA LYS A 114 -13.25 27.59 27.82
C LYS A 114 -13.83 28.53 26.74
N GLU A 115 -13.12 29.52 26.22
CA GLU A 115 -13.78 30.67 25.59
C GLU A 115 -13.72 30.74 24.06
N ASP A 116 -12.84 29.98 23.40
CA ASP A 116 -12.81 29.92 21.92
C ASP A 116 -13.10 28.50 21.39
N PHE A 117 -13.83 28.40 20.28
CA PHE A 117 -14.21 27.15 19.61
C PHE A 117 -13.38 26.80 18.34
N PRO A 118 -12.05 27.04 18.25
CA PRO A 118 -11.28 26.80 17.02
C PRO A 118 -11.16 25.30 16.66
N TRP A 119 -11.54 24.42 17.58
CA TRP A 119 -11.56 22.97 17.36
C TRP A 119 -12.70 22.52 16.44
N LEU A 120 -13.80 23.30 16.32
CA LEU A 120 -14.91 22.98 15.43
C LEU A 120 -14.53 23.09 13.96
N ASP A 121 -13.77 24.12 13.59
CA ASP A 121 -13.31 24.31 12.21
C ASP A 121 -12.35 23.21 11.79
N SER A 122 -11.42 22.83 12.69
CA SER A 122 -10.49 21.71 12.47
C SER A 122 -11.24 20.40 12.26
N TYR A 123 -12.31 20.16 13.04
CA TYR A 123 -13.14 18.97 12.87
C TYR A 123 -13.89 18.97 11.53
N ARG A 124 -14.42 20.11 11.11
CA ARG A 124 -15.11 20.24 9.82
C ARG A 124 -14.16 19.96 8.65
N ILE A 125 -12.91 20.42 8.73
CA ILE A 125 -11.87 20.10 7.73
C ILE A 125 -11.59 18.59 7.72
N LEU A 126 -11.48 17.95 8.89
CA LEU A 126 -11.26 16.51 9.00
C LEU A 126 -12.41 15.71 8.35
N GLN A 127 -13.65 16.17 8.55
CA GLN A 127 -14.82 15.54 7.95
C GLN A 127 -14.82 15.69 6.43
N ILE A 128 -14.58 16.89 5.90
CA ILE A 128 -14.48 17.13 4.45
C ILE A 128 -13.36 16.28 3.82
N LEU A 129 -12.19 16.21 4.47
CA LEU A 129 -11.08 15.38 3.99
C LEU A 129 -11.41 13.89 4.05
N THR A 130 -12.17 13.45 5.05
CA THR A 130 -12.67 12.08 5.14
C THR A 130 -13.64 11.77 4.02
N ASP A 131 -14.62 12.65 3.78
CA ASP A 131 -15.64 12.47 2.76
C ASP A 131 -15.02 12.48 1.36
N LEU A 132 -14.06 13.37 1.10
CA LEU A 132 -13.30 13.39 -0.15
C LEU A 132 -12.52 12.08 -0.34
N HIS A 133 -11.81 11.63 0.68
CA HIS A 133 -11.06 10.38 0.63
C HIS A 133 -12.01 9.19 0.41
N ASN A 134 -13.12 9.10 1.14
CA ASN A 134 -14.14 8.06 0.95
C ASN A 134 -14.77 8.13 -0.45
N SER A 135 -14.92 9.32 -1.03
CA SER A 135 -15.42 9.51 -2.39
C SER A 135 -14.42 8.96 -3.43
N VAL A 136 -13.14 9.27 -3.27
CA VAL A 136 -12.04 8.75 -4.13
C VAL A 136 -11.90 7.23 -4.00
N PHE A 137 -12.08 6.69 -2.80
CA PHE A 137 -11.93 5.26 -2.51
C PHE A 137 -13.25 4.49 -2.54
N ARG A 138 -14.33 5.13 -2.97
CA ARG A 138 -15.62 4.47 -3.12
C ARG A 138 -15.49 3.31 -4.12
N HIS A 139 -16.33 2.30 -3.95
CA HIS A 139 -16.38 1.20 -4.92
C HIS A 139 -16.48 1.76 -6.35
N PRO A 140 -15.66 1.24 -7.29
CA PRO A 140 -14.91 -0.01 -7.21
C PRO A 140 -13.41 0.11 -6.83
N ILE A 141 -12.87 1.32 -6.59
CA ILE A 141 -11.42 1.56 -6.59
C ILE A 141 -10.68 0.76 -5.51
N MET A 142 -11.17 0.77 -4.26
CA MET A 142 -10.53 -0.04 -3.21
C MET A 142 -10.56 -1.54 -3.49
N SER A 143 -11.66 -2.04 -4.07
CA SER A 143 -11.77 -3.46 -4.43
C SER A 143 -10.80 -3.84 -5.54
N ILE A 144 -10.64 -2.96 -6.53
CA ILE A 144 -9.70 -3.17 -7.63
C ILE A 144 -8.27 -3.15 -7.11
N LEU A 145 -7.93 -2.20 -6.22
CA LEU A 145 -6.59 -2.10 -5.66
C LEU A 145 -6.25 -3.31 -4.78
N VAL A 146 -7.14 -3.70 -3.85
CA VAL A 146 -6.93 -4.89 -3.02
C VAL A 146 -6.89 -6.15 -3.87
N GLY A 147 -7.82 -6.29 -4.81
CA GLY A 147 -7.93 -7.46 -5.70
C GLY A 147 -6.73 -7.60 -6.63
N SER A 148 -6.21 -6.51 -7.19
CA SER A 148 -5.05 -6.54 -8.07
C SER A 148 -3.77 -6.93 -7.32
N VAL A 149 -3.55 -6.34 -6.14
CA VAL A 149 -2.36 -6.63 -5.33
C VAL A 149 -2.38 -8.07 -4.81
N THR A 150 -3.53 -8.56 -4.34
CA THR A 150 -3.69 -9.96 -3.89
C THR A 150 -3.54 -10.96 -5.03
N ALA A 151 -4.06 -10.67 -6.22
CA ALA A 151 -3.86 -11.52 -7.39
C ALA A 151 -2.38 -11.58 -7.80
N CYS A 152 -1.68 -10.44 -7.81
CA CYS A 152 -0.25 -10.37 -8.09
C CYS A 152 0.58 -11.13 -7.05
N GLU A 153 0.26 -10.97 -5.76
CA GLU A 153 0.93 -11.69 -4.66
C GLU A 153 0.71 -13.21 -4.78
N SER A 154 -0.53 -13.64 -5.03
CA SER A 154 -0.89 -15.04 -5.23
C SER A 154 -0.12 -15.64 -6.41
N PHE A 155 -0.05 -14.93 -7.53
CA PHE A 155 0.70 -15.37 -8.71
C PHE A 155 2.21 -15.48 -8.44
N ALA A 156 2.78 -14.52 -7.71
CA ALA A 156 4.19 -14.54 -7.34
C ALA A 156 4.52 -15.72 -6.41
N LEU A 157 3.70 -15.96 -5.38
CA LEU A 157 3.86 -17.08 -4.45
C LEU A 157 3.63 -18.44 -5.12
N TYR A 158 2.59 -18.56 -5.94
CA TYR A 158 2.32 -19.76 -6.72
C TYR A 158 3.48 -20.10 -7.64
N THR A 159 4.04 -19.08 -8.31
CA THR A 159 5.22 -19.25 -9.15
C THR A 159 6.40 -19.69 -8.30
N LEU A 160 6.65 -19.09 -7.14
CA LEU A 160 7.75 -19.47 -6.25
C LEU A 160 7.65 -20.93 -5.78
N ILE A 161 6.46 -21.38 -5.42
CA ILE A 161 6.21 -22.76 -4.95
C ILE A 161 6.35 -23.76 -6.10
N THR A 162 5.66 -23.53 -7.21
CA THR A 162 5.66 -24.44 -8.38
C THR A 162 7.04 -24.51 -9.03
N SER A 163 7.74 -23.37 -9.08
CA SER A 163 9.05 -23.24 -9.73
C SER A 163 10.22 -23.70 -8.87
N SER A 164 9.99 -23.99 -7.58
CA SER A 164 11.06 -24.30 -6.61
C SER A 164 11.94 -25.50 -7.01
N THR A 165 11.42 -26.41 -7.82
CA THR A 165 12.13 -27.62 -8.27
C THR A 165 12.67 -27.55 -9.70
N VAL A 166 12.15 -26.63 -10.52
CA VAL A 166 12.43 -26.59 -11.98
C VAL A 166 13.25 -25.36 -12.37
N VAL A 167 13.21 -24.28 -11.59
CA VAL A 167 13.67 -22.97 -12.03
C VAL A 167 14.98 -22.53 -11.38
N SER A 168 15.74 -21.73 -12.11
CA SER A 168 16.99 -21.11 -11.65
C SER A 168 16.79 -20.28 -10.37
N TYR A 169 17.79 -20.35 -9.47
CA TYR A 169 17.85 -19.59 -8.23
C TYR A 169 17.56 -18.09 -8.40
N SER A 170 18.04 -17.47 -9.49
CA SER A 170 17.82 -16.05 -9.78
C SER A 170 16.34 -15.66 -9.89
N VAL A 171 15.51 -16.54 -10.46
CA VAL A 171 14.07 -16.30 -10.61
C VAL A 171 13.37 -16.42 -9.26
N LEU A 172 13.78 -17.39 -8.45
CA LEU A 172 13.25 -17.55 -7.09
C LEU A 172 13.53 -16.31 -6.24
N VAL A 173 14.75 -15.76 -6.32
CA VAL A 173 15.11 -14.51 -5.62
C VAL A 173 14.28 -13.33 -6.12
N LEU A 174 14.08 -13.21 -7.43
CA LEU A 174 13.25 -12.16 -8.02
C LEU A 174 11.80 -12.25 -7.50
N PHE A 175 11.15 -13.40 -7.64
CA PHE A 175 9.76 -13.60 -7.17
C PHE A 175 9.62 -13.45 -5.66
N ALA A 176 10.63 -13.86 -4.88
CA ALA A 176 10.65 -13.62 -3.44
C ALA A 176 10.71 -12.12 -3.12
N ALA A 177 11.57 -11.37 -3.81
CA ALA A 177 11.65 -9.92 -3.66
C ALA A 177 10.33 -9.23 -4.02
N VAL A 178 9.73 -9.59 -5.16
CA VAL A 178 8.40 -9.10 -5.58
C VAL A 178 7.34 -9.40 -4.51
N GLY A 179 7.31 -10.64 -4.02
CA GLY A 179 6.34 -11.05 -2.99
C GLY A 179 6.49 -10.24 -1.70
N VAL A 180 7.72 -10.02 -1.24
CA VAL A 180 8.00 -9.20 -0.04
C VAL A 180 7.58 -7.74 -0.27
N GLU A 181 7.88 -7.16 -1.43
CA GLU A 181 7.47 -5.79 -1.75
C GLU A 181 5.94 -5.65 -1.79
N LEU A 182 5.24 -6.55 -2.47
CA LEU A 182 3.78 -6.56 -2.52
C LEU A 182 3.16 -6.74 -1.12
N PHE A 183 3.74 -7.61 -0.29
CA PHE A 183 3.30 -7.80 1.08
C PHE A 183 3.47 -6.52 1.92
N VAL A 184 4.62 -5.85 1.81
CA VAL A 184 4.86 -4.57 2.51
C VAL A 184 3.89 -3.49 2.05
N VAL A 185 3.67 -3.37 0.74
CA VAL A 185 2.74 -2.42 0.12
C VAL A 185 1.28 -2.72 0.49
N THR A 186 0.94 -3.96 0.81
CA THR A 186 -0.41 -4.30 1.28
C THR A 186 -0.52 -4.00 2.77
N VAL A 187 0.31 -4.64 3.59
CA VAL A 187 0.17 -4.59 5.05
C VAL A 187 0.44 -3.20 5.62
N GLY A 188 1.38 -2.45 5.03
CA GLY A 188 1.77 -1.12 5.49
C GLY A 188 0.62 -0.12 5.45
N PRO A 189 0.13 0.26 4.26
CA PRO A 189 -0.95 1.23 4.09
C PRO A 189 -2.23 0.81 4.82
N PHE A 190 -2.65 -0.46 4.77
CA PHE A 190 -3.85 -0.90 5.48
C PHE A 190 -3.73 -0.75 7.00
N LYS A 191 -2.56 -1.06 7.56
CA LYS A 191 -2.31 -0.88 9.00
C LYS A 191 -2.25 0.60 9.38
N ILE A 192 -1.70 1.44 8.51
CA ILE A 192 -1.62 2.90 8.70
C ILE A 192 -3.02 3.53 8.61
N MET A 193 -3.84 3.13 7.64
CA MET A 193 -5.22 3.59 7.44
C MET A 193 -6.17 3.25 8.58
N ALA A 194 -5.95 2.13 9.28
CA ALA A 194 -6.76 1.76 10.45
C ALA A 194 -6.51 2.69 11.65
N ASN A 195 -5.32 3.28 11.76
CA ASN A 195 -4.91 4.09 12.91
C ASN A 195 -5.68 5.42 13.07
N PRO A 196 -5.83 6.29 12.04
CA PRO A 196 -6.59 7.54 12.17
C PRO A 196 -8.05 7.28 12.56
N PHE A 197 -8.62 6.15 12.12
CA PHE A 197 -9.97 5.76 12.54
C PHE A 197 -10.04 5.52 14.05
N VAL A 198 -9.16 4.68 14.59
CA VAL A 198 -9.13 4.37 16.03
C VAL A 198 -8.92 5.64 16.85
N GLN A 199 -8.02 6.52 16.42
CA GLN A 199 -7.79 7.79 17.10
C GLN A 199 -8.99 8.75 17.01
N SER A 200 -9.71 8.78 15.88
CA SER A 200 -10.91 9.59 15.74
C SER A 200 -12.02 9.16 16.68
N VAL A 201 -12.18 7.85 16.91
CA VAL A 201 -13.16 7.29 17.86
C VAL A 201 -12.75 7.59 19.30
N GLU A 202 -11.47 7.43 19.65
CA GLU A 202 -10.95 7.80 20.98
C GLU A 202 -11.18 9.30 21.27
N LEU A 203 -10.99 10.14 20.25
CA LEU A 203 -11.21 11.57 20.34
C LEU A 203 -12.70 11.92 20.52
N LEU A 204 -13.60 11.24 19.80
CA LEU A 204 -15.05 11.39 19.99
C LEU A 204 -15.49 11.00 21.41
N HIS A 205 -14.97 9.88 21.93
CA HIS A 205 -15.26 9.42 23.29
C HIS A 205 -14.69 10.40 24.34
N SER A 206 -13.52 10.97 24.08
CA SER A 206 -12.93 12.01 24.93
C SER A 206 -13.84 13.25 24.99
N PHE A 207 -14.42 13.67 23.87
CA PHE A 207 -15.40 14.76 23.86
C PHE A 207 -16.70 14.43 24.59
N GLU A 208 -17.17 13.19 24.50
CA GLU A 208 -18.37 12.76 25.24
C GLU A 208 -18.19 12.88 26.76
N SER A 209 -16.97 12.58 27.25
CA SER A 209 -16.60 12.66 28.66
C SER A 209 -16.39 14.09 29.18
N MET A 210 -16.26 15.08 28.28
CA MET A 210 -16.02 16.47 28.66
C MET A 210 -17.28 17.10 29.25
N LYS A 211 -17.17 17.73 30.43
CA LYS A 211 -18.26 18.51 31.05
C LYS A 211 -18.49 19.83 30.29
N GLY A 212 -19.05 19.73 29.08
CA GLY A 212 -19.38 20.86 28.20
C GLY A 212 -20.87 21.22 28.24
N SER A 213 -21.24 22.29 27.52
CA SER A 213 -22.64 22.66 27.33
C SER A 213 -23.40 21.54 26.60
N LYS A 214 -24.69 21.37 26.91
CA LYS A 214 -25.55 20.37 26.23
C LYS A 214 -25.54 20.54 24.70
N LEU A 215 -25.44 21.78 24.21
CA LEU A 215 -25.35 22.10 22.78
C LEU A 215 -24.06 21.57 22.16
N THR A 216 -22.92 21.78 22.81
CA THR A 216 -21.62 21.27 22.35
C THR A 216 -21.63 19.75 22.30
N LYS A 217 -22.17 19.08 23.33
CA LYS A 217 -22.28 17.61 23.35
C LYS A 217 -23.19 17.11 22.22
N ARG A 218 -24.32 17.77 21.97
CA ARG A 218 -25.26 17.41 20.90
C ARG A 218 -24.65 17.61 19.51
N LEU A 219 -23.87 18.68 19.34
CA LEU A 219 -23.19 18.98 18.08
C LEU A 219 -22.06 17.98 17.81
N VAL A 220 -21.27 17.61 18.82
CA VAL A 220 -20.24 16.57 18.66
C VAL A 220 -20.85 15.20 18.33
N MET A 221 -21.93 14.81 19.02
CA MET A 221 -22.64 13.56 18.77
C MET A 221 -23.31 13.48 17.40
N SER A 222 -23.56 14.63 16.77
CA SER A 222 -24.15 14.66 15.43
C SER A 222 -23.15 14.28 14.33
N PHE A 223 -21.85 14.30 14.63
CA PHE A 223 -20.84 14.00 13.65
C PHE A 223 -20.62 12.49 13.49
N PRO A 224 -20.67 11.96 12.25
CA PRO A 224 -20.36 10.57 12.01
C PRO A 224 -18.87 10.32 12.26
N PRO A 225 -18.50 9.19 12.89
CA PRO A 225 -17.10 8.78 12.95
C PRO A 225 -16.55 8.57 11.54
N SER A 226 -15.26 8.86 11.34
CA SER A 226 -14.54 8.75 10.06
C SER A 226 -14.36 7.29 9.63
N LYS A 227 -15.45 6.55 9.42
CA LYS A 227 -15.42 5.15 9.00
C LYS A 227 -15.07 5.09 7.53
N LEU A 228 -13.95 4.45 7.23
CA LEU A 228 -13.66 3.97 5.88
C LEU A 228 -14.52 2.71 5.69
N THR A 229 -15.54 2.82 4.85
CA THR A 229 -16.43 1.71 4.53
C THR A 229 -15.83 0.94 3.37
N LEU A 230 -15.63 -0.38 3.55
CA LEU A 230 -15.61 -1.27 2.39
C LEU A 230 -17.03 -1.23 1.83
N GLY A 231 -17.20 -1.11 0.51
CA GLY A 231 -18.52 -0.78 -0.01
C GLY A 231 -19.58 -1.89 0.06
N ASP A 232 -19.30 -2.99 0.77
CA ASP A 232 -20.30 -3.89 1.36
C ASP A 232 -20.93 -3.34 2.66
N GLY A 233 -20.56 -2.13 3.09
CA GLY A 233 -20.98 -1.52 4.35
C GLY A 233 -20.20 -2.00 5.59
N GLY A 234 -19.26 -2.93 5.40
CA GLY A 234 -18.37 -3.45 6.45
C GLY A 234 -17.28 -2.46 6.86
N PHE A 235 -16.88 -2.53 8.14
CA PHE A 235 -15.81 -1.72 8.71
C PHE A 235 -14.43 -2.38 8.49
N PHE A 236 -13.43 -1.60 8.07
CA PHE A 236 -12.05 -2.06 7.87
C PHE A 236 -11.32 -2.20 9.22
N ASP A 237 -11.32 -3.40 9.81
CA ASP A 237 -10.59 -3.66 11.06
C ASP A 237 -9.10 -3.94 10.80
N LYS A 238 -8.24 -3.80 11.80
CA LYS A 238 -6.79 -4.09 11.75
C LYS A 238 -6.50 -5.54 11.31
N ALA A 239 -7.45 -6.44 11.50
CA ALA A 239 -7.39 -7.83 11.06
C ALA A 239 -7.71 -8.02 9.56
N THR A 240 -8.21 -6.99 8.86
CA THR A 240 -8.65 -7.12 7.47
C THR A 240 -7.47 -7.45 6.55
N SER A 241 -6.25 -6.98 6.82
CA SER A 241 -5.07 -7.40 6.05
C SER A 241 -4.78 -8.89 6.18
N LEU A 242 -4.97 -9.47 7.37
CA LEU A 242 -4.83 -10.91 7.62
C LEU A 242 -5.99 -11.71 7.01
N VAL A 243 -7.20 -11.16 7.03
CA VAL A 243 -8.37 -11.79 6.40
C VAL A 243 -8.25 -11.76 4.87
N ILE A 244 -7.68 -10.70 4.30
CA ILE A 244 -7.38 -10.57 2.86
C ILE A 244 -6.26 -11.54 2.45
N CYS A 245 -5.25 -11.77 3.30
CA CYS A 245 -4.17 -12.71 3.02
C CYS A 245 -4.61 -14.18 3.18
N ARG A 246 -5.69 -14.44 3.92
CA ARG A 246 -6.22 -15.78 4.17
C ARG A 246 -6.66 -16.53 2.90
N PRO A 247 -7.44 -15.95 1.96
CA PRO A 247 -7.74 -16.58 0.69
C PRO A 247 -6.49 -16.85 -0.16
N THR A 248 -5.46 -16.00 -0.08
CA THR A 248 -4.18 -16.23 -0.78
C THR A 248 -3.51 -17.52 -0.28
N CYS A 249 -3.48 -17.73 1.03
CA CYS A 249 -3.01 -19.00 1.59
C CYS A 249 -3.94 -20.16 1.20
N LEU A 250 -5.24 -19.96 1.16
CA LEU A 250 -6.21 -21.03 0.89
C LEU A 250 -6.20 -21.47 -0.59
N LEU A 251 -5.99 -20.54 -1.53
CA LEU A 251 -5.79 -20.82 -2.96
C LEU A 251 -4.46 -21.53 -3.26
N LEU A 252 -3.46 -21.40 -2.38
CA LEU A 252 -2.17 -22.06 -2.52
C LEU A 252 -2.18 -23.52 -2.07
N PHE A 253 -3.18 -23.94 -1.29
CA PHE A 253 -3.31 -25.29 -0.72
C PHE A 253 -4.48 -26.11 -1.28
N CYS A 254 -5.23 -25.58 -2.25
CA CYS A 254 -6.27 -26.27 -3.02
C CYS A 254 -5.73 -26.62 -4.42
#